data_AF-A0A662J7B9-F1
#
_entry.id   AF-A0A662J7B9-F1
#
_cell.length_a   1.000
_cell.length_b   1.000
_cell.length_c   1.000
_cell.angle_alpha   90.00
_cell.angle_beta   90.00
_cell.angle_gamma   90.00
#
_symmetry.space_group_name_H-M   'P 1'
#
loop_
_entity.id
_entity.type
_entity.pdbx_description
1 polymer ?
#
loop_
_entity_poly.entity_id
_entity_poly.type
_entity_poly.pdbx_seq_one_letter_code
_entity_poly.pdbx_strand_id
1 'polypeptide(L)' 'MSEERVSITIPRRLYEEIKRRVAESQGEFKSVEEYVEFVLNEVVKEEPGEVYSPEEEEEIKRRLRALGYL' A
#
# COMPACT_ATOMS: atom_id res chain seq x y z
N MET A 1 19.86 -7.89 0.28
CA MET A 1 20.33 -6.86 1.22
C MET A 1 19.41 -6.94 2.41
N SER A 2 19.91 -7.22 3.61
CA SER A 2 19.06 -7.25 4.80
C SER A 2 18.69 -5.81 5.14
N GLU A 3 17.43 -5.47 4.94
CA GLU A 3 16.89 -4.16 5.31
C GLU A 3 16.92 -4.01 6.84
N GLU A 4 17.18 -2.80 7.33
CA GLU A 4 17.20 -2.53 8.77
C GLU A 4 15.77 -2.59 9.32
N ARG A 5 15.51 -3.48 10.28
CA ARG A 5 14.18 -3.70 10.85
C ARG A 5 14.11 -3.15 12.28
N VAL A 6 12.99 -2.51 12.59
CA VAL A 6 12.67 -1.99 13.93
C VAL A 6 11.50 -2.77 14.54
N SER A 7 11.48 -2.90 15.86
CA SER A 7 10.36 -3.53 16.57
C SER A 7 9.35 -2.49 17.03
N ILE A 8 8.06 -2.80 16.87
CA ILE A 8 6.95 -1.96 17.33
C ILE A 8 6.07 -2.75 18.30
N THR A 9 5.42 -2.04 19.22
CA THR A 9 4.46 -2.66 20.15
C THR A 9 3.06 -2.24 19.77
N ILE A 10 2.14 -3.20 19.63
CA ILE A 10 0.73 -2.97 19.34
C ILE A 10 -0.15 -3.64 20.41
N PRO A 11 -1.37 -3.13 20.64
CA PRO A 11 -2.36 -3.80 21.47
C PRO A 11 -2.56 -5.27 21.05
N ARG A 12 -2.62 -6.18 22.05
CA ARG A 12 -2.82 -7.62 21.81
C ARG A 12 -4.04 -7.91 20.94
N ARG A 13 -5.13 -7.15 21.12
CA ARG A 13 -6.36 -7.28 20.32
C ARG A 13 -6.08 -7.13 18.83
N LEU A 14 -5.27 -6.15 18.43
CA LEU A 14 -4.94 -5.92 17.01
C LEU A 14 -4.09 -7.06 16.46
N TYR A 15 -3.10 -7.53 17.23
CA TYR A 15 -2.28 -8.67 16.82
C TYR A 15 -3.12 -9.92 16.54
N GLU A 16 -4.09 -10.24 17.40
CA GLU A 16 -4.98 -11.40 17.20
C GLU A 16 -5.87 -11.25 15.95
N GLU A 17 -6.33 -10.04 15.66
CA GLU A 17 -7.11 -9.77 14.44
C GLU A 17 -6.24 -9.93 13.19
N ILE A 18 -5.02 -9.40 13.19
CA ILE A 18 -4.07 -9.55 12.09
C ILE A 18 -3.75 -11.04 11.87
N LYS A 19 -3.51 -11.79 12.95
CA LYS A 19 -3.22 -13.23 12.87
C LYS A 19 -4.36 -14.02 12.24
N ARG A 20 -5.61 -13.66 12.52
CA ARG A 20 -6.79 -14.26 11.84
C ARG A 20 -6.79 -13.92 10.35
N ARG A 21 -6.56 -12.67 9.98
CA ARG A 21 -6.50 -12.25 8.56
C ARG A 21 -5.41 -12.99 7.79
N VAL A 22 -4.24 -13.20 8.38
CA VAL A 22 -3.15 -14.00 7.78
C VAL A 22 -3.57 -15.46 7.59
N ALA A 23 -4.30 -16.06 8.55
CA ALA A 23 -4.79 -17.42 8.40
C ALA A 23 -5.89 -17.54 7.32
N GLU A 24 -6.73 -16.51 7.19
CA GLU A 24 -7.82 -16.43 6.21
C GLU A 24 -7.33 -16.09 4.80
N SER A 25 -6.13 -15.52 4.66
CA SER A 25 -5.57 -15.10 3.37
C SER A 25 -5.12 -16.25 2.47
N GLN A 26 -5.45 -17.50 2.80
CA GLN A 26 -5.18 -18.70 1.99
C GLN A 26 -3.72 -18.84 1.51
N GLY A 27 -2.76 -18.36 2.31
CA GLY A 27 -1.33 -18.42 2.01
C GLY A 27 -0.76 -17.22 1.25
N GLU A 28 -1.57 -16.17 1.00
CA GLU A 28 -1.09 -14.88 0.48
C GLU A 28 0.00 -14.25 1.38
N PHE A 29 -0.13 -14.41 2.70
CA PHE A 29 0.86 -13.97 3.68
C PHE A 29 1.41 -15.18 4.45
N LYS A 30 2.72 -15.25 4.59
CA LYS A 30 3.44 -16.32 5.31
C LYS A 30 3.66 -15.98 6.78
N SER A 31 3.53 -14.71 7.16
CA SER A 31 3.66 -14.26 8.54
C SER A 31 2.84 -13.00 8.83
N VAL A 32 2.67 -12.72 10.12
CA VAL A 32 2.10 -11.45 10.61
C VAL A 32 2.97 -10.26 10.19
N GLU A 33 4.29 -10.43 10.16
CA GLU A 33 5.21 -9.37 9.75
C GLU A 33 5.01 -8.99 8.28
N GLU A 34 4.83 -9.96 7.39
CA GLU A 34 4.59 -9.72 5.95
C GLU A 34 3.27 -8.97 5.72
N TYR A 35 2.20 -9.34 6.45
CA TYR A 35 0.93 -8.64 6.39
C TYR A 35 1.05 -7.19 6.89
N VAL A 36 1.72 -6.99 8.02
CA VAL A 36 1.91 -5.65 8.60
C VAL A 36 2.76 -4.78 7.68
N GLU A 37 3.83 -5.34 7.13
CA GLU A 37 4.69 -4.67 6.16
C GLU A 37 3.91 -4.26 4.91
N PHE A 38 3.07 -5.14 4.35
CA PHE A 38 2.21 -4.82 3.21
C PHE A 38 1.26 -3.66 3.53
N VAL A 39 0.50 -3.75 4.63
CA VAL A 39 -0.47 -2.72 5.00
C VAL A 39 0.22 -1.38 5.28
N LEU A 40 1.34 -1.39 6.01
CA LEU A 40 2.09 -0.16 6.27
C LEU A 40 2.68 0.42 5.00
N ASN A 41 3.18 -0.41 4.07
CA ASN A 41 3.66 0.07 2.78
C ASN A 41 2.54 0.71 1.98
N GLU A 42 1.35 0.11 1.89
CA GLU A 42 0.23 0.73 1.17
C GLU A 42 -0.19 2.05 1.82
N VAL A 43 -0.30 2.09 3.16
CA VAL A 43 -0.69 3.32 3.89
C VAL A 43 0.39 4.41 3.83
N VAL A 44 1.68 4.06 3.86
CA VAL A 44 2.80 5.01 3.78
C VAL A 44 3.06 5.44 2.34
N LYS A 45 2.88 4.55 1.35
CA LYS A 45 2.86 4.95 -0.06
C LYS A 45 1.66 5.85 -0.38
N GLU A 46 0.57 5.72 0.37
CA GLU A 46 -0.54 6.66 0.42
C GLU A 46 -0.25 7.93 1.26
N GLU A 47 1.02 8.29 1.52
CA GLU A 47 1.32 9.73 1.55
C GLU A 47 0.88 10.30 0.20
N PRO A 48 0.01 11.34 0.16
CA PRO A 48 -0.66 11.81 -1.05
C PRO A 48 0.38 12.38 -2.03
N GLY A 49 0.89 11.52 -2.91
CA GLY A 49 2.12 11.79 -3.64
C GLY A 49 2.16 11.30 -5.08
N GLU A 50 1.01 10.96 -5.68
CA GLU A 50 0.77 11.09 -7.13
C GLU A 50 -0.68 11.55 -7.36
N VAL A 51 -1.12 12.59 -6.65
CA VAL A 51 -2.14 13.47 -7.24
C VAL A 51 -1.39 14.18 -8.35
N TYR A 52 -1.63 13.81 -9.61
CA TYR A 52 -1.04 14.51 -10.76
C TYR A 52 -1.14 16.01 -10.49
N SER A 53 -0.02 16.71 -10.59
CA SER A 53 -0.04 18.17 -10.58
C SER A 53 -1.03 18.65 -11.66
N PRO A 54 -1.63 19.84 -11.52
CA PRO A 54 -2.53 20.38 -12.55
C PRO A 54 -1.93 20.33 -13.96
N GLU A 55 -0.60 20.45 -14.06
CA GLU A 55 0.18 20.36 -15.30
C GLU A 55 0.22 18.93 -15.86
N GLU A 56 0.41 17.92 -15.01
CA GLU A 56 0.37 16.51 -15.41
C GLU A 56 -1.04 16.06 -15.81
N GLU A 57 -2.07 16.54 -15.11
CA GLU A 57 -3.46 16.32 -15.54
C GLU A 57 -3.74 16.92 -16.92
N GLU A 58 -3.24 18.14 -17.21
CA GLU A 58 -3.39 18.75 -18.53
C GLU A 58 -2.67 17.96 -19.61
N GLU A 59 -1.49 17.44 -19.32
CA GLU A 59 -0.71 16.60 -20.23
C GLU A 59 -1.44 15.29 -20.54
N ILE A 60 -2.03 14.66 -19.52
CA ILE A 60 -2.87 13.47 -19.67
C ILE A 60 -4.13 13.80 -20.50
N LYS A 61 -4.81 14.92 -20.22
CA LYS A 61 -5.97 15.38 -21.00
C LYS A 61 -5.59 15.68 -22.46
N ARG A 62 -4.41 16.26 -22.72
CA ARG A 62 -3.87 16.46 -24.09
C ARG A 62 -3.66 15.13 -24.80
N ARG A 63 -3.02 14.16 -24.15
CA ARG A 63 -2.77 12.81 -24.70
C ARG A 63 -4.06 12.05 -24.97
N LEU A 64 -5.01 12.08 -24.04
CA LEU A 64 -6.31 11.42 -24.19
C LEU A 64 -7.12 11.99 -25.37
N ARG A 65 -7.12 13.32 -25.55
CA ARG A 65 -7.73 13.97 -26.73
C ARG A 65 -7.04 13.56 -28.03
N ALA A 66 -5.71 13.50 -28.04
CA ALA A 66 -4.95 13.06 -29.23
C ALA A 66 -5.22 11.59 -29.59
N LEU A 67 -5.56 10.77 -28.60
CA LEU A 67 -5.93 9.37 -28.77
C LEU A 67 -7.44 9.15 -28.99
N GLY A 68 -8.26 10.22 -28.93
CA GLY A 68 -9.71 10.16 -29.18
C GLY A 68 -10.55 9.59 -28.03
N TYR A 69 -10.00 9.54 -26.82
CA TYR A 69 -10.73 9.08 -25.62
C TYR A 69 -11.53 10.19 -24.91
N LEU A 70 -11.31 11.45 -25.30
CA LEU A 70 -11.96 12.69 -24.83
C LEU A 70 -12.23 13.61 -26.02
#